data_AF-X1TEE3-F1
#
_entry.id   AF-X1TEE3-F1
#
_cell.length_a   1.000
_cell.length_b   1.000
_cell.length_c   1.000
_cell.angle_alpha   90.00
_cell.angle_beta   90.00
_cell.angle_gamma   90.00
#
_symmetry.space_group_name_H-M   'P 1'
#
loop_
_entity.id
_entity.type
_entity.pdbx_description
1 polymer ?
#
loop_
_entity_poly.entity_id
_entity_poly.type
_entity_poly.pdbx_seq_one_letter_code
_entity_poly.pdbx_strand_id
1 'polypeptide(L)' 'MTYCKKEVQKKRLMERDGISRKQTMNIIKSQMQPQEKLKYADYIIDTSSSLQSTVEQTERVYRNLMIDYEMKDATAKDES' A
#
# COMPACT_ATOMS: atom_id res chain seq x y z
N MET A 1 1.07 -2.80 3.08
CA MET A 1 -0.06 -1.98 2.57
C MET A 1 0.40 -1.12 1.40
N THR A 2 -0.44 -0.91 0.38
CA THR A 2 -0.17 0.08 -0.68
C THR A 2 -0.91 1.39 -0.41
N TYR A 3 -0.28 2.49 -0.80
CA TYR A 3 -0.84 3.84 -0.66
C TYR A 3 -0.58 4.65 -1.94
N CYS A 4 -1.41 5.66 -2.21
CA CYS A 4 -1.08 6.73 -3.14
C CYS A 4 -1.71 8.05 -2.70
N LYS A 5 -1.11 9.17 -3.11
CA LYS A 5 -1.64 10.53 -2.90
C LYS A 5 -3.04 10.64 -3.46
N LYS A 6 -3.89 11.38 -2.75
CA LYS A 6 -5.33 11.57 -3.07
C LYS A 6 -5.57 12.03 -4.51
N GLU A 7 -4.76 12.94 -5.02
CA GLU A 7 -4.92 13.43 -6.40
C GLU A 7 -4.56 12.37 -7.45
N VAL A 8 -3.56 11.52 -7.18
CA VAL A 8 -3.20 10.38 -8.04
C VAL A 8 -4.33 9.34 -8.03
N GLN A 9 -4.89 9.04 -6.85
CA GLN A 9 -6.02 8.11 -6.71
C GLN A 9 -7.24 8.57 -7.52
N LYS A 10 -7.61 9.86 -7.39
CA LYS A 10 -8.73 10.46 -8.13
C LYS A 10 -8.51 10.35 -9.63
N LYS A 11 -7.33 10.77 -10.11
CA LYS A 11 -6.99 10.78 -11.54
C LYS A 11 -7.11 9.36 -12.11
N ARG A 12 -6.47 8.37 -11.47
CA ARG A 12 -6.50 6.98 -11.92
C ARG A 12 -7.92 6.40 -11.92
N LEU A 13 -8.73 6.71 -10.91
CA LEU A 13 -10.11 6.22 -10.83
C LEU A 13 -10.99 6.79 -11.96
N MET A 14 -10.86 8.09 -12.23
CA MET A 14 -11.58 8.75 -13.33
C MET A 14 -11.17 8.18 -14.69
N GLU A 15 -9.86 8.01 -14.92
CA GLU A 15 -9.32 7.47 -16.19
C GLU A 15 -9.72 6.01 -16.41
N ARG A 16 -9.68 5.17 -15.36
CA ARG A 16 -10.00 3.75 -15.44
C ARG A 16 -11.49 3.51 -15.69
N ASP A 17 -12.35 4.21 -14.96
CA ASP A 17 -13.79 3.91 -14.92
C ASP A 17 -14.63 4.85 -15.82
N GLY A 18 -14.01 5.88 -16.39
CA GLY A 18 -14.71 6.88 -17.22
C GLY A 18 -15.76 7.70 -16.46
N ILE A 19 -15.61 7.82 -15.13
CA ILE A 19 -16.61 8.43 -14.25
C ILE A 19 -16.36 9.91 -13.99
N SER A 20 -17.43 10.63 -13.63
CA SER A 20 -17.33 12.05 -13.27
C SER A 20 -16.54 12.27 -11.98
N ARG A 21 -16.03 13.50 -11.80
CA ARG A 21 -15.38 13.93 -10.55
C ARG A 21 -16.30 13.75 -9.33
N LYS A 22 -17.62 14.01 -9.48
CA LYS A 22 -18.59 13.85 -8.39
C LYS A 22 -18.73 12.39 -7.97
N GLN A 23 -18.87 11.47 -8.94
CA GLN A 23 -18.91 10.03 -8.67
C GLN A 23 -17.61 9.54 -8.03
N THR A 24 -16.46 9.98 -8.55
CA THR A 24 -15.13 9.68 -7.98
C THR A 24 -15.03 10.07 -6.51
N MET A 25 -15.50 11.28 -6.15
CA MET A 25 -15.47 11.74 -4.77
C MET A 25 -16.39 10.92 -3.86
N ASN A 26 -17.55 10.48 -4.35
CA ASN A 26 -18.46 9.62 -3.58
C ASN A 26 -17.80 8.26 -3.30
N ILE A 27 -17.14 7.65 -4.30
CA ILE A 27 -16.43 6.38 -4.12
C ILE A 27 -15.30 6.54 -3.11
N ILE A 28 -14.46 7.56 -3.24
CA ILE A 28 -13.34 7.80 -2.30
C ILE A 28 -13.85 8.03 -0.88
N LYS A 29 -14.96 8.75 -0.70
CA LYS A 29 -15.56 8.99 0.63
C LYS A 29 -16.17 7.73 1.26
N SER A 30 -16.61 6.77 0.45
CA SER A 30 -17.14 5.49 0.96
C SER A 30 -16.04 4.54 1.45
N GLN A 31 -14.78 4.80 1.09
CA GLN A 31 -13.63 4.02 1.53
C GLN A 31 -13.11 4.56 2.88
N MET A 32 -12.59 3.67 3.71
CA MET A 32 -11.86 4.04 4.93
C MET A 32 -10.67 4.95 4.60
N GLN A 33 -10.41 5.94 5.47
CA GLN A 33 -9.38 6.94 5.22
C GLN A 33 -8.00 6.28 5.16
N PRO A 34 -7.17 6.56 4.13
CA PRO A 34 -5.85 5.94 4.01
C PRO A 34 -4.96 6.20 5.23
N GLN A 35 -5.10 7.37 5.87
CA GLN A 35 -4.37 7.77 7.08
C GLN A 35 -4.65 6.85 8.27
N GLU A 36 -5.87 6.31 8.38
CA GLU A 36 -6.22 5.37 9.45
C GLU A 36 -5.54 4.03 9.20
N LYS A 37 -5.57 3.54 7.96
CA LYS A 37 -4.90 2.29 7.59
C LYS A 37 -3.37 2.37 7.73
N LEU A 38 -2.78 3.54 7.47
CA LEU A 38 -1.34 3.77 7.59
C LEU A 38 -0.83 3.58 9.02
N LYS A 39 -1.66 3.83 10.04
CA LYS A 39 -1.29 3.65 11.46
C LYS A 39 -1.04 2.19 11.84
N TYR A 40 -1.64 1.25 11.12
CA TYR A 40 -1.59 -0.18 11.44
C TYR A 40 -0.71 -0.97 10.47
N ALA A 41 -0.02 -0.29 9.55
CA ALA A 41 0.77 -0.97 8.52
C ALA A 41 2.23 -1.09 8.95
N ASP A 42 2.72 -2.33 9.11
CA ASP A 42 4.14 -2.60 9.35
C ASP A 42 5.00 -2.21 8.13
N TYR A 43 4.43 -2.41 6.94
CA TYR A 43 5.09 -2.12 5.66
C TYR A 43 4.20 -1.27 4.75
N ILE A 44 4.79 -0.27 4.12
CA ILE A 44 4.11 0.66 3.21
C ILE A 44 4.84 0.71 1.86
N ILE A 45 4.07 0.65 0.78
CA ILE A 45 4.53 0.85 -0.61
C ILE A 45 3.78 2.06 -1.17
N ASP A 46 4.51 3.15 -1.46
CA ASP A 46 3.95 4.35 -2.11
C ASP A 46 3.94 4.20 -3.63
N THR A 47 2.74 4.12 -4.19
CA THR A 47 2.46 3.95 -5.63
C THR A 47 2.10 5.28 -6.32
N SER A 48 2.39 6.42 -5.67
CA SER A 48 2.11 7.76 -6.20
C SER A 48 3.07 8.20 -7.30
N SER A 49 4.25 7.57 -7.39
CA SER A 49 5.34 7.95 -8.30
C SER A 49 5.34 7.05 -9.54
N SER A 50 6.53 6.77 -10.08
CA SER A 50 6.76 5.87 -11.21
C SER A 50 6.56 4.39 -10.84
N LEU A 51 6.34 3.58 -11.87
CA LEU A 51 6.32 2.12 -11.73
C LEU A 51 7.64 1.60 -11.17
N GLN A 52 8.77 2.12 -11.65
CA GLN A 52 10.11 1.75 -11.16
C GLN A 52 10.25 1.96 -9.65
N SER A 53 9.82 3.12 -9.14
CA SER A 53 9.84 3.41 -7.70
C SER A 53 8.93 2.46 -6.91
N THR A 54 7.81 2.03 -7.51
CA THR A 54 6.92 1.04 -6.89
C THR A 54 7.57 -0.34 -6.81
N VAL A 55 8.25 -0.77 -7.88
CA VAL A 55 9.00 -2.03 -7.93
C VAL A 55 10.08 -2.06 -6.87
N GLU A 56 10.92 -1.03 -6.80
CA GLU A 56 12.01 -0.92 -5.82
C GLU A 56 11.52 -1.01 -4.37
N GLN A 57 10.43 -0.32 -4.04
CA GLN A 57 9.82 -0.40 -2.71
C GLN A 57 9.24 -1.78 -2.43
N THR A 58 8.63 -2.42 -3.44
CA THR A 58 8.06 -3.77 -3.32
C THR A 58 9.15 -4.79 -3.04
N GLU A 59 10.26 -4.75 -3.78
CA GLU A 59 11.41 -5.62 -3.55
C GLU A 59 12.03 -5.43 -2.16
N ARG A 60 12.09 -4.18 -1.67
CA ARG A 60 12.56 -3.90 -0.31
C ARG A 60 11.65 -4.51 0.74
N VAL A 61 10.33 -4.35 0.61
CA VAL A 61 9.36 -4.97 1.52
C VAL A 61 9.46 -6.49 1.47
N TYR A 62 9.61 -7.08 0.28
CA TYR A 62 9.78 -8.52 0.13
C TYR A 62 11.02 -9.04 0.89
N ARG A 63 12.18 -8.39 0.74
CA ARG A 63 13.39 -8.76 1.48
C ARG A 63 13.19 -8.68 3.00
N ASN A 64 12.54 -7.62 3.49
CA ASN A 64 12.26 -7.48 4.92
C ASN A 64 11.33 -8.58 5.42
N LEU A 65 10.29 -8.95 4.66
CA LEU A 65 9.39 -10.04 5.02
C LEU A 65 10.11 -11.39 5.12
N MET A 66 11.07 -11.65 4.22
CA MET A 66 11.89 -12.87 4.29
C MET A 66 12.75 -12.90 5.56
N ILE A 67 13.38 -11.77 5.91
CA ILE A 67 14.18 -11.65 7.14
C ILE A 67 13.29 -11.84 8.37
N ASP A 68 12.15 -11.15 8.45
CA ASP A 68 11.20 -11.29 9.56
C ASP A 68 10.73 -12.74 9.72
N TYR A 69 10.51 -13.44 8.61
CA TYR A 69 10.11 -14.84 8.61
C TYR A 69 11.21 -15.74 9.18
N GLU A 70 12.47 -15.57 8.72
CA GLU A 70 13.62 -16.31 9.24
C GLU A 70 13.85 -16.04 10.73
N MET A 71 13.72 -14.79 11.17
CA MET A 71 13.85 -14.42 12.59
C MET A 71 12.77 -15.08 13.44
N LYS A 72 11.51 -15.09 12.96
CA LYS A 72 10.40 -15.76 13.66
C LYS A 72 10.59 -17.27 13.74
N ASP A 73 11.05 -17.89 12.66
CA ASP A 73 11.33 -19.33 12.61
C ASP A 73 12.47 -19.72 13.56
N ALA A 74 13.53 -18.91 13.63
CA ALA A 74 14.61 -19.12 14.58
C ALA A 74 14.14 -19.02 16.04
N THR A 75 13.35 -17.99 16.39
CA THR A 75 12.81 -17.84 17.76
C THR A 75 11.86 -18.98 18.15
N ALA A 76 11.09 -19.53 17.21
CA ALA A 76 10.17 -20.63 17.49
C ALA A 76 10.92 -21.95 17.78
N LYS A 77 12.12 -22.13 17.22
CA LYS A 77 12.97 -23.31 17.44
C LYS A 77 13.74 -23.27 18.76
N ASP A 78 14.11 -22.08 19.23
CA ASP A 78 14.80 -21.91 20.52
C ASP A 78 13.84 -22.04 21.73
N GLU A 79 12.53 -21.88 21.53
CA GLU A 79 11.49 -22.01 22.57
C GLU A 79 10.90 -23.44 22.69
N SER A 80 11.34 -24.40 21.85
CA SER A 80 10.90 -25.80 21.84
C SER A 80 11.97 -26.75 22.38
#